data_AF-A0A8J4SGX1-F1
#
_entry.id   AF-A0A8J4SGX1-F1
#
_cell.length_a   1.000
_cell.length_b   1.000
_cell.length_c   1.000
_cell.angle_alpha   90.00
_cell.angle_beta   90.00
_cell.angle_gamma   90.00
#
_symmetry.space_group_name_H-M   'P 1'
#
loop_
_entity.id
_entity.type
_entity.pdbx_description
1 polymer ?
#
loop_
_entity_poly.entity_id
_entity_poly.type
_entity_poly.pdbx_seq_one_letter_code
_entity_poly.pdbx_strand_id
1 'polypeptide(L)'
;MGAWSYLWFSIRQKHTTKMASTTTPKNTLLGATNYEPRLRSHLKPQRFKLVEQTLRLDSALSQMNPLTTRLDLRDPNRFGTTANDIGKMATEHPEESKFAPQNVLKVLRFQSFYVENVDESNLEVVRLRRNTILLYLHDETFEIIEPRVSNSGIPQGTFLKRCQLRRPDGELYSSADLRIGVDLHIFGRSFKLYDCDEFTREYYAQRGEDVGSPLPVPKDEYTLTRDQITRMCGGDHEHFYGKQRYPLKTYMEASLGNPIRSRLQSEKKRKFLANNRKVLCFHCEYDVRDQLYGDLMLYILDYFLEDDTIEFKEVSRPNNGRDPFPLLLRRGRLLKNWRENLRDEQDRGVEEPTSAESYYSEPDLYVGAVLNVFGRNMVLVDADKYTRDYYQMAWGRVLAPSIPTKVEKPVFPKAEPAPYNGYGTEEDSLGSCNSLCPKPPRKDFNKMAEFDRMLLRFRGRLIANRKEQQQRRFIVTYFLTDDTVSVYEPEMRNSGIVNGKFLERGTYKSPEGMRYILEHFVVGAELVLSSHRFQLIDADEYTKKILAS
;
A
#
# COMPACT_ATOMS: atom_id res chain seq x y z
N MET A 1 -4.92 56.38 -20.53
CA MET A 1 -4.41 55.72 -21.75
C MET A 1 -5.36 54.58 -22.06
N GLY A 2 -6.22 54.82 -23.06
CA GLY A 2 -7.43 54.05 -23.30
C GLY A 2 -7.14 52.68 -23.93
N ALA A 3 -7.99 51.74 -23.56
CA ALA A 3 -8.16 50.45 -24.21
C ALA A 3 -8.43 50.61 -25.72
N TRP A 4 -8.26 49.52 -26.48
CA TRP A 4 -9.34 48.90 -27.25
C TRP A 4 -8.81 47.66 -28.00
N SER A 5 -9.61 46.60 -27.88
CA SER A 5 -9.67 45.38 -28.68
C SER A 5 -9.83 45.64 -30.18
N TYR A 6 -9.32 44.75 -31.04
CA TYR A 6 -9.81 44.35 -32.39
C TYR A 6 -8.73 43.42 -33.01
N LEU A 7 -8.96 42.44 -33.89
CA LEU A 7 -10.12 41.75 -34.46
C LEU A 7 -9.51 40.56 -35.24
N TRP A 8 -10.28 39.48 -35.36
CA TRP A 8 -10.09 38.37 -36.31
C TRP A 8 -9.80 38.84 -37.74
N PHE A 9 -8.88 38.17 -38.45
CA PHE A 9 -8.90 38.09 -39.90
C PHE A 9 -8.54 36.68 -40.38
N SER A 10 -9.46 36.12 -41.16
CA SER A 10 -9.34 34.88 -41.93
C SER A 10 -8.50 35.12 -43.18
N ILE A 11 -7.44 34.31 -43.39
CA ILE A 11 -6.86 34.11 -44.73
C ILE A 11 -6.68 32.61 -44.99
N ARG A 12 -7.56 32.12 -45.87
CA ARG A 12 -7.44 30.88 -46.62
C ARG A 12 -6.34 31.09 -47.67
N GLN A 13 -5.23 30.38 -47.58
CA GLN A 13 -4.36 30.14 -48.73
C GLN A 13 -4.05 28.64 -48.86
N LYS A 14 -4.44 28.10 -50.01
CA LYS A 14 -4.11 26.76 -50.48
C LYS A 14 -2.62 26.74 -50.81
N HIS A 15 -1.84 25.91 -50.12
CA HIS A 15 -0.55 25.45 -50.62
C HIS A 15 -0.66 23.99 -51.03
N THR A 16 -0.63 23.79 -52.34
CA THR A 16 -0.37 22.53 -53.03
C THR A 16 1.12 22.22 -52.92
N THR A 17 1.50 21.36 -51.98
CA THR A 17 2.88 20.87 -51.88
C THR A 17 3.06 19.66 -52.79
N LYS A 18 3.86 19.86 -53.84
CA LYS A 18 4.38 18.81 -54.74
C LYS A 18 5.13 17.76 -53.90
N MET A 19 4.80 16.48 -54.10
CA MET A 19 5.62 15.38 -53.60
C MET A 19 6.97 15.40 -54.32
N ALA A 20 8.04 15.73 -53.60
CA ALA A 20 9.41 15.54 -54.05
C ALA A 20 9.80 14.08 -53.80
N SER A 21 10.10 13.35 -54.87
CA SER A 21 10.72 12.02 -54.81
C SER A 21 12.14 12.17 -54.24
N THR A 22 12.32 11.76 -52.99
CA THR A 22 13.65 11.66 -52.37
C THR A 22 14.25 10.31 -52.75
N THR A 23 15.15 10.33 -53.72
CA THR A 23 16.07 9.23 -54.03
C THR A 23 17.10 9.11 -52.90
N THR A 24 17.04 8.03 -52.14
CA THR A 24 18.06 7.67 -51.14
C THR A 24 19.38 7.31 -51.84
N PRO A 25 20.55 7.83 -51.40
CA PRO A 25 21.84 7.41 -51.94
C PRO A 25 22.14 5.95 -51.54
N LYS A 26 22.55 5.14 -52.51
CA LYS A 26 22.95 3.74 -52.30
C LYS A 26 24.35 3.70 -51.67
N ASN A 27 24.45 3.06 -50.51
CA ASN A 27 25.72 2.80 -49.84
C ASN A 27 26.45 1.64 -50.57
N THR A 28 27.68 1.86 -51.02
CA THR A 28 28.42 0.95 -51.94
C THR A 28 29.30 -0.09 -51.25
N LEU A 29 29.26 -0.18 -49.91
CA LEU A 29 30.13 -1.08 -49.13
C LEU A 29 29.51 -2.42 -48.72
N LEU A 30 28.24 -2.67 -49.02
CA LEU A 30 27.59 -3.97 -48.82
C LEU A 30 26.88 -4.38 -50.12
N GLY A 31 27.21 -5.57 -50.61
CA GLY A 31 26.75 -6.10 -51.90
C GLY A 31 25.26 -5.96 -52.13
N ALA A 32 24.89 -5.60 -53.36
CA ALA A 32 23.51 -5.38 -53.77
C ALA A 32 22.68 -6.67 -53.63
N THR A 33 21.86 -6.77 -52.59
CA THR A 33 20.74 -7.72 -52.57
C THR A 33 19.51 -7.02 -53.16
N ASN A 34 18.99 -7.56 -54.26
CA ASN A 34 17.77 -7.11 -54.92
C ASN A 34 16.52 -7.49 -54.10
N TYR A 35 16.33 -6.88 -52.94
CA TYR A 35 15.11 -7.00 -52.16
C TYR A 35 14.38 -5.66 -52.14
N GLU A 36 13.41 -5.49 -53.03
CA GLU A 36 12.41 -4.41 -52.93
C GLU A 36 11.30 -4.85 -51.96
N PRO A 37 11.10 -4.19 -50.82
CA PRO A 37 9.97 -4.46 -49.96
C PRO A 37 8.71 -3.87 -50.62
N ARG A 38 7.98 -4.70 -51.38
CA ARG A 38 6.61 -4.35 -51.77
C ARG A 38 5.77 -4.26 -50.50
N LEU A 39 5.31 -3.06 -50.16
CA LEU A 39 4.27 -2.81 -49.15
C LEU A 39 2.97 -3.50 -49.58
N ARG A 40 2.84 -4.80 -49.30
CA ARG A 40 1.53 -5.47 -49.32
C ARG A 40 0.87 -5.25 -47.96
N SER A 41 -0.13 -4.40 -47.93
CA SER A 41 -1.04 -4.19 -46.81
C SER A 41 -1.92 -5.42 -46.60
N HIS A 42 -1.37 -6.50 -46.06
CA HIS A 42 -2.17 -7.60 -45.50
C HIS A 42 -2.60 -7.27 -44.07
N LEU A 43 -3.36 -6.18 -43.91
CA LEU A 43 -4.19 -5.99 -42.73
C LEU A 43 -5.61 -6.41 -43.11
N LYS A 44 -5.99 -7.66 -42.76
CA LYS A 44 -7.41 -8.02 -42.67
C LYS A 44 -8.04 -7.07 -41.65
N PRO A 45 -9.11 -6.32 -41.98
CA PRO A 45 -9.79 -5.50 -40.99
C PRO A 45 -10.45 -6.42 -39.96
N GLN A 46 -9.91 -6.42 -38.74
CA GLN A 46 -10.51 -7.11 -37.60
C GLN A 46 -11.69 -6.27 -37.13
N ARG A 47 -12.91 -6.70 -37.46
CA ARG A 47 -14.15 -6.07 -37.00
C ARG A 47 -14.41 -6.49 -35.56
N PHE A 48 -14.34 -5.56 -34.62
CA PHE A 48 -14.83 -5.76 -33.25
C PHE A 48 -16.30 -5.35 -33.17
N LYS A 49 -17.15 -6.22 -32.63
CA LYS A 49 -18.51 -5.87 -32.22
C LYS A 49 -18.50 -5.75 -30.70
N LEU A 50 -18.81 -4.55 -30.20
CA LEU A 50 -18.93 -4.29 -28.78
C LEU A 50 -20.24 -4.92 -28.28
N VAL A 51 -20.15 -5.82 -27.30
CA VAL A 51 -21.28 -6.27 -26.50
C VAL A 51 -20.92 -5.97 -25.06
N GLU A 52 -21.71 -5.12 -24.42
CA GLU A 52 -21.51 -4.73 -23.04
C GLU A 52 -21.94 -5.83 -22.05
N GLN A 53 -21.28 -5.76 -20.89
CA GLN A 53 -21.54 -6.44 -19.62
C GLN A 53 -21.01 -7.87 -19.48
N THR A 54 -19.88 -7.95 -18.76
CA THR A 54 -19.14 -9.11 -18.22
C THR A 54 -17.99 -9.67 -19.08
N LEU A 55 -16.78 -9.25 -18.74
CA LEU A 55 -15.51 -9.78 -19.23
C LEU A 55 -15.17 -11.08 -18.47
N ARG A 56 -15.65 -12.23 -18.95
CA ARG A 56 -15.06 -13.55 -18.67
C ARG A 56 -15.05 -14.39 -19.95
N LEU A 57 -13.91 -15.00 -20.25
CA LEU A 57 -13.75 -15.99 -21.32
C LEU A 57 -14.02 -17.36 -20.71
N ASP A 58 -15.18 -17.95 -20.99
CA ASP A 58 -15.44 -19.36 -20.70
C ASP A 58 -14.79 -20.21 -21.78
N SER A 59 -13.79 -21.01 -21.40
CA SER A 59 -13.07 -21.96 -22.25
C SER A 59 -13.87 -23.23 -22.59
N ALA A 60 -15.17 -23.29 -22.23
CA ALA A 60 -16.01 -24.46 -22.41
C ALA A 60 -16.92 -24.42 -23.67
N LEU A 61 -16.92 -23.34 -24.45
CA LEU A 61 -17.74 -23.24 -25.66
C LEU A 61 -16.98 -23.77 -26.89
N SER A 62 -17.48 -24.88 -27.45
CA SER A 62 -17.01 -25.44 -28.71
C SER A 62 -17.23 -24.46 -29.86
N GLN A 63 -16.15 -23.95 -30.46
CA GLN A 63 -16.24 -23.08 -31.62
C GLN A 63 -16.53 -23.91 -32.87
N MET A 64 -17.73 -23.77 -33.42
CA MET A 64 -18.07 -24.31 -34.75
C MET A 64 -17.37 -23.49 -35.83
N ASN A 65 -16.73 -24.19 -36.77
CA ASN A 65 -15.95 -23.61 -37.85
C ASN A 65 -16.89 -22.98 -38.90
N PRO A 66 -16.77 -21.69 -39.26
CA PRO A 66 -17.75 -20.98 -40.10
C PRO A 66 -17.79 -21.40 -41.58
N LEU A 67 -17.14 -22.51 -41.95
CA LEU A 67 -17.14 -23.13 -43.28
C LEU A 67 -17.92 -24.44 -43.34
N THR A 68 -18.57 -24.88 -42.26
CA THR A 68 -19.40 -26.08 -42.26
C THR A 68 -20.62 -25.91 -43.16
N THR A 69 -20.84 -26.86 -44.07
CA THR A 69 -22.00 -26.87 -44.97
C THR A 69 -23.13 -27.71 -44.36
N ARG A 70 -24.35 -27.60 -44.90
CA ARG A 70 -25.57 -28.29 -44.39
C ARG A 70 -25.48 -29.82 -44.28
N LEU A 71 -24.41 -30.44 -44.78
CA LEU A 71 -24.09 -31.87 -44.65
C LEU A 71 -23.42 -32.24 -43.32
N ASP A 72 -22.97 -31.25 -42.53
CA ASP A 72 -22.22 -31.47 -41.28
C ASP A 72 -23.11 -31.58 -40.02
N LEU A 73 -24.43 -31.38 -40.17
CA LEU A 73 -25.41 -31.66 -39.12
C LEU A 73 -25.71 -33.17 -39.12
N ARG A 74 -25.02 -33.94 -38.26
CA ARG A 74 -25.26 -35.38 -38.10
C ARG A 74 -26.57 -35.62 -37.34
N ASP A 75 -27.47 -36.38 -37.96
CA ASP A 75 -28.61 -37.01 -37.31
C ASP A 75 -28.14 -38.06 -36.29
N PRO A 76 -28.61 -38.04 -35.03
CA PRO A 76 -28.17 -38.98 -33.99
C PRO A 76 -28.60 -40.44 -34.24
N ASN A 77 -29.55 -40.69 -35.14
CA ASN A 77 -30.06 -42.03 -35.46
C ASN A 77 -29.59 -42.58 -36.81
N ARG A 78 -28.59 -41.96 -37.44
CA ARG A 78 -28.06 -42.45 -38.72
C ARG A 78 -26.99 -43.51 -38.48
N PHE A 79 -27.29 -44.76 -38.85
CA PHE A 79 -26.31 -45.86 -38.83
C PHE A 79 -25.18 -45.54 -39.82
N GLY A 80 -24.02 -45.14 -39.30
CA GLY A 80 -22.85 -44.77 -40.07
C GLY A 80 -21.63 -45.46 -39.50
N THR A 81 -21.23 -46.57 -40.09
CA THR A 81 -19.94 -47.21 -39.80
C THR A 81 -18.85 -46.31 -40.39
N THR A 82 -18.12 -45.58 -39.55
CA THR A 82 -16.90 -44.91 -40.01
C THR A 82 -15.75 -45.92 -39.97
N ALA A 83 -14.73 -45.73 -40.81
CA ALA A 83 -13.55 -46.60 -40.84
C ALA A 83 -12.80 -46.67 -39.48
N ASN A 84 -13.04 -45.71 -38.58
CA ASN A 84 -12.53 -45.71 -37.20
C ASN A 84 -13.35 -46.57 -36.21
N ASP A 85 -14.52 -47.07 -36.63
CA ASP A 85 -15.39 -47.92 -35.80
C ASP A 85 -15.10 -49.41 -36.03
N ILE A 86 -14.45 -49.77 -37.14
CA ILE A 86 -13.96 -51.13 -37.40
C ILE A 86 -12.68 -51.33 -36.59
N GLY A 87 -12.83 -51.86 -35.37
CA GLY A 87 -11.71 -52.19 -34.47
C GLY A 87 -11.90 -51.75 -33.01
N LYS A 88 -12.89 -50.90 -32.73
CA LYS A 88 -13.32 -50.61 -31.35
C LYS A 88 -14.33 -51.66 -30.88
N MET A 89 -13.89 -52.90 -30.73
CA MET A 89 -14.65 -53.84 -29.89
C MET A 89 -14.40 -53.50 -28.42
N ALA A 90 -15.52 -53.29 -27.72
CA ALA A 90 -15.75 -53.25 -26.27
C ALA A 90 -14.51 -53.15 -25.35
N THR A 91 -14.36 -51.99 -24.71
CA THR A 91 -13.72 -51.84 -23.40
C THR A 91 -14.64 -52.38 -22.28
N GLU A 92 -15.10 -53.61 -22.43
CA GLU A 92 -15.75 -54.39 -21.37
C GLU A 92 -15.15 -55.79 -21.46
N HIS A 93 -14.67 -56.30 -20.32
CA HIS A 93 -13.86 -57.51 -20.19
C HIS A 93 -14.26 -58.60 -21.21
N PRO A 94 -13.38 -58.98 -22.17
CA PRO A 94 -13.72 -60.03 -23.13
C PRO A 94 -13.97 -61.31 -22.34
N GLU A 95 -15.20 -61.82 -22.37
CA GLU A 95 -15.52 -63.11 -21.78
C GLU A 95 -14.56 -64.16 -22.36
N GLU A 96 -13.81 -64.84 -21.49
CA GLU A 96 -12.86 -65.86 -21.92
C GLU A 96 -13.60 -66.94 -22.71
N SER A 97 -13.15 -67.19 -23.95
CA SER A 97 -13.72 -68.24 -24.80
C SER A 97 -13.62 -69.59 -24.08
N LYS A 98 -14.76 -70.26 -23.89
CA LYS A 98 -14.86 -71.60 -23.25
C LYS A 98 -14.05 -72.69 -23.96
N PHE A 99 -13.58 -72.42 -25.19
CA PHE A 99 -12.80 -73.35 -26.02
C PHE A 99 -11.31 -73.00 -26.08
N ALA A 100 -10.90 -71.81 -25.64
CA ALA A 100 -9.50 -71.43 -25.59
C ALA A 100 -8.86 -71.96 -24.30
N PRO A 101 -7.59 -72.42 -24.31
CA PRO A 101 -6.88 -72.72 -23.09
C PRO A 101 -6.85 -71.50 -22.15
N GLN A 102 -6.83 -71.75 -20.84
CA GLN A 102 -6.91 -70.69 -19.85
C GLN A 102 -5.74 -69.70 -20.03
N ASN A 103 -6.00 -68.39 -19.88
CA ASN A 103 -4.99 -67.32 -19.98
C ASN A 103 -4.36 -67.04 -21.36
N VAL A 104 -4.95 -67.50 -22.48
CA VAL A 104 -4.42 -67.26 -23.86
C VAL A 104 -4.17 -65.79 -24.20
N LEU A 105 -5.02 -64.88 -23.71
CA LEU A 105 -4.92 -63.45 -23.99
C LEU A 105 -4.23 -62.66 -22.87
N LYS A 106 -3.88 -63.32 -21.75
CA LYS A 106 -3.30 -62.65 -20.58
C LYS A 106 -1.78 -62.65 -20.69
N VAL A 107 -1.20 -61.46 -20.65
CA VAL A 107 0.23 -61.23 -20.76
C VAL A 107 0.67 -60.35 -19.60
N LEU A 108 1.70 -60.78 -18.88
CA LEU A 108 2.31 -59.96 -17.85
C LEU A 108 3.33 -59.02 -18.48
N ARG A 109 3.15 -57.72 -18.28
CA ARG A 109 4.03 -56.66 -18.76
C ARG A 109 4.83 -56.02 -17.61
N PHE A 110 6.15 -56.05 -17.75
CA PHE A 110 7.11 -55.41 -16.87
C PHE A 110 7.95 -54.38 -17.62
N GLN A 111 8.26 -53.26 -16.96
CA GLN A 111 9.25 -52.31 -17.44
C GLN A 111 10.59 -52.61 -16.78
N SER A 112 11.62 -52.64 -17.60
CA SER A 112 12.98 -52.97 -17.21
C SER A 112 13.98 -52.01 -17.82
N PHE A 113 15.17 -51.93 -17.25
CA PHE A 113 16.30 -51.32 -17.93
C PHE A 113 17.55 -52.17 -17.72
N TYR A 114 18.49 -52.08 -18.65
CA TYR A 114 19.85 -52.56 -18.45
C TYR A 114 20.85 -51.47 -18.80
N VAL A 115 22.04 -51.60 -18.22
CA VAL A 115 23.13 -50.65 -18.38
C VAL A 115 24.11 -51.23 -19.41
N GLU A 116 24.43 -50.44 -20.44
CA GLU A 116 25.36 -50.82 -21.51
C GLU A 116 26.57 -49.88 -21.48
N ASN A 117 27.78 -50.44 -21.41
CA ASN A 117 29.00 -49.65 -21.52
C ASN A 117 29.20 -49.21 -22.97
N VAL A 118 29.63 -47.96 -23.16
CA VAL A 118 29.88 -47.37 -24.46
C VAL A 118 31.33 -46.93 -24.52
N ASP A 119 32.11 -47.63 -25.33
CA ASP A 119 33.47 -47.23 -25.64
C ASP A 119 33.45 -46.17 -26.77
N GLU A 120 34.34 -45.17 -26.68
CA GLU A 120 34.58 -44.17 -27.75
C GLU A 120 33.46 -43.14 -28.03
N SER A 121 32.74 -42.66 -27.00
CA SER A 121 31.81 -41.53 -27.12
C SER A 121 32.28 -40.32 -26.29
N ASN A 122 32.15 -39.11 -26.85
CA ASN A 122 32.40 -37.84 -26.14
C ASN A 122 31.19 -37.39 -25.30
N LEU A 123 30.05 -38.08 -25.41
CA LEU A 123 28.79 -37.68 -24.76
C LEU A 123 28.46 -38.53 -23.53
N GLU A 124 28.89 -39.79 -23.49
CA GLU A 124 28.55 -40.74 -22.42
C GLU A 124 29.59 -41.87 -22.36
N VAL A 125 29.85 -42.39 -21.15
CA VAL A 125 30.64 -43.62 -20.95
C VAL A 125 29.72 -44.85 -20.81
N VAL A 126 28.50 -44.62 -20.35
CA VAL A 126 27.51 -45.64 -20.05
C VAL A 126 26.13 -45.12 -20.47
N ARG A 127 25.34 -45.97 -21.12
CA ARG A 127 23.96 -45.66 -21.52
C ARG A 127 22.95 -46.59 -20.91
N LEU A 128 21.76 -46.07 -20.64
CA LEU A 128 20.66 -46.82 -20.06
C LEU A 128 19.62 -47.19 -21.13
N ARG A 129 19.42 -48.48 -21.36
CA ARG A 129 18.44 -48.98 -22.34
C ARG A 129 17.21 -49.53 -21.64
N ARG A 130 16.08 -48.87 -21.86
CA ARG A 130 14.78 -49.25 -21.30
C ARG A 130 14.14 -50.30 -22.18
N ASN A 131 13.55 -51.33 -21.60
CA ASN A 131 12.90 -52.41 -22.32
C ASN A 131 11.61 -52.83 -21.61
N THR A 132 10.64 -53.25 -22.38
CA THR A 132 9.40 -53.85 -21.91
C THR A 132 9.51 -55.36 -22.04
N ILE A 133 9.40 -56.08 -20.92
CA ILE A 133 9.39 -57.54 -20.87
C ILE A 133 7.94 -58.00 -20.80
N LEU A 134 7.56 -58.88 -21.73
CA LEU A 134 6.25 -59.49 -21.83
C LEU A 134 6.38 -60.98 -21.50
N LEU A 135 5.62 -61.47 -20.52
CA LEU A 135 5.50 -62.88 -20.17
C LEU A 135 4.10 -63.38 -20.52
N TYR A 136 4.01 -64.32 -21.45
CA TYR A 136 2.76 -64.93 -21.88
C TYR A 136 2.37 -66.06 -20.91
N LEU A 137 1.24 -65.89 -20.21
CA LEU A 137 0.83 -66.82 -19.15
C LEU A 137 0.38 -68.20 -19.65
N HIS A 138 0.00 -68.29 -20.93
CA HIS A 138 -0.45 -69.55 -21.53
C HIS A 138 0.67 -70.58 -21.71
N ASP A 139 1.88 -70.15 -22.07
CA ASP A 139 3.01 -71.03 -22.42
C ASP A 139 4.33 -70.69 -21.70
N GLU A 140 4.27 -69.78 -20.72
CA GLU A 140 5.42 -69.29 -19.95
C GLU A 140 6.59 -68.82 -20.83
N THR A 141 6.27 -68.18 -21.96
CA THR A 141 7.26 -67.61 -22.88
C THR A 141 7.45 -66.12 -22.65
N PHE A 142 8.67 -65.64 -22.90
CA PHE A 142 9.07 -64.25 -22.73
C PHE A 142 9.37 -63.59 -24.08
N GLU A 143 8.99 -62.34 -24.22
CA GLU A 143 9.38 -61.45 -25.30
C GLU A 143 9.91 -60.13 -24.71
N ILE A 144 10.98 -59.59 -25.29
CA ILE A 144 11.56 -58.32 -24.84
C ILE A 144 11.50 -57.33 -25.99
N ILE A 145 10.93 -56.16 -25.74
CA ILE A 145 10.74 -55.11 -26.73
C ILE A 145 11.36 -53.82 -26.19
N GLU A 146 12.26 -53.24 -26.96
CA GLU A 146 12.78 -51.91 -26.71
C GLU A 146 11.83 -50.87 -27.32
N PRO A 147 11.26 -49.95 -26.53
CA PRO A 147 10.43 -48.88 -27.06
C PRO A 147 11.25 -47.96 -27.96
N ARG A 148 10.64 -47.54 -29.07
CA ARG A 148 11.29 -46.63 -30.02
C ARG A 148 11.34 -45.22 -29.45
N VAL A 149 12.53 -44.66 -29.31
CA VAL A 149 12.81 -43.30 -28.84
C VAL A 149 13.32 -42.47 -30.02
N SER A 150 12.68 -41.32 -30.26
CA SER A 150 13.08 -40.42 -31.34
C SER A 150 14.53 -39.93 -31.14
N ASN A 151 15.28 -39.86 -32.23
CA ASN A 151 16.68 -39.39 -32.25
C ASN A 151 17.67 -40.22 -31.39
N SER A 152 17.32 -41.45 -30.99
CA SER A 152 18.25 -42.32 -30.24
C SER A 152 19.43 -42.82 -31.07
N GLY A 153 19.28 -42.94 -32.40
CA GLY A 153 20.36 -43.37 -33.31
C GLY A 153 20.71 -44.86 -33.26
N ILE A 154 20.14 -45.62 -32.33
CA ILE A 154 20.34 -47.07 -32.15
C ILE A 154 19.17 -47.83 -32.81
N PRO A 155 19.39 -49.00 -33.44
CA PRO A 155 18.29 -49.85 -33.88
C PRO A 155 17.44 -50.32 -32.69
N GLN A 156 16.14 -49.99 -32.72
CA GLN A 156 15.16 -50.25 -31.66
C GLN A 156 13.96 -51.06 -32.17
N GLY A 157 13.31 -51.79 -31.27
CA GLY A 157 12.16 -52.65 -31.56
C GLY A 157 12.23 -53.96 -30.79
N THR A 158 11.88 -55.09 -31.42
CA THR A 158 11.96 -56.40 -30.79
C THR A 158 13.43 -56.73 -30.44
N PHE A 159 13.73 -56.75 -29.15
CA PHE A 159 15.05 -57.03 -28.62
C PHE A 159 15.28 -58.54 -28.48
N LEU A 160 14.26 -59.27 -28.00
CA LEU A 160 14.24 -60.72 -27.94
C LEU A 160 12.87 -61.23 -28.43
N LYS A 161 12.87 -62.13 -29.42
CA LYS A 161 11.65 -62.78 -29.90
C LYS A 161 11.11 -63.77 -28.87
N ARG A 162 9.78 -63.97 -28.86
CA ARG A 162 9.06 -64.89 -27.97
C ARG A 162 9.75 -66.26 -27.86
N CYS A 163 10.25 -66.59 -26.68
CA CYS A 163 10.87 -67.88 -26.38
C CYS A 163 10.81 -68.21 -24.89
N GLN A 164 11.04 -69.47 -24.52
CA GLN A 164 11.19 -69.84 -23.11
C GLN A 164 12.59 -69.46 -22.62
N LEU A 165 12.66 -68.81 -21.46
CA LEU A 165 13.92 -68.36 -20.88
C LEU A 165 14.39 -69.29 -19.79
N ARG A 166 15.71 -69.53 -19.75
CA ARG A 166 16.38 -70.30 -18.72
C ARG A 166 17.24 -69.40 -17.85
N ARG A 167 17.24 -69.66 -16.55
CA ARG A 167 18.20 -69.15 -15.57
C ARG A 167 19.62 -69.57 -15.94
N PRO A 168 20.65 -68.85 -15.44
CA PRO A 168 22.03 -69.30 -15.53
C PRO A 168 22.25 -70.73 -15.00
N ASP A 169 21.47 -71.14 -14.01
CA ASP A 169 21.51 -72.47 -13.39
C ASP A 169 20.82 -73.59 -14.21
N GLY A 170 20.20 -73.25 -15.33
CA GLY A 170 19.58 -74.19 -16.28
C GLY A 170 18.07 -74.42 -16.12
N GLU A 171 17.47 -73.98 -15.01
CA GLU A 171 16.03 -74.00 -14.77
C GLU A 171 15.27 -72.94 -15.59
N LEU A 172 13.98 -73.17 -15.86
CA LEU A 172 13.14 -72.20 -16.58
C LEU A 172 12.68 -71.08 -15.65
N TYR A 173 12.63 -69.85 -16.18
CA TYR A 173 11.97 -68.74 -15.47
C TYR A 173 10.45 -68.90 -15.52
N SER A 174 9.78 -68.71 -14.39
CA SER A 174 8.31 -68.69 -14.31
C SER A 174 7.80 -67.34 -13.79
N SER A 175 6.47 -67.13 -13.81
CA SER A 175 5.84 -65.93 -13.25
C SER A 175 6.16 -65.75 -11.75
N ALA A 176 6.40 -66.84 -11.01
CA ALA A 176 6.72 -66.73 -9.58
C ALA A 176 8.03 -65.98 -9.32
N ASP A 177 8.99 -66.02 -10.26
CA ASP A 177 10.34 -65.47 -10.08
C ASP A 177 10.44 -63.96 -10.38
N LEU A 178 9.38 -63.34 -10.92
CA LEU A 178 9.40 -61.94 -11.37
C LEU A 178 8.81 -61.03 -10.29
N ARG A 179 9.65 -60.14 -9.75
CA ARG A 179 9.26 -59.07 -8.82
C ARG A 179 9.98 -57.77 -9.17
N ILE A 180 9.38 -56.63 -8.85
CA ILE A 180 10.04 -55.34 -9.03
C ILE A 180 11.28 -55.29 -8.11
N GLY A 181 12.41 -54.88 -8.68
CA GLY A 181 13.71 -54.83 -8.00
C GLY A 181 14.60 -56.05 -8.22
N VAL A 182 14.08 -57.13 -8.81
CA VAL A 182 14.89 -58.31 -9.18
C VAL A 182 15.64 -58.04 -10.48
N ASP A 183 16.89 -58.51 -10.52
CA ASP A 183 17.77 -58.47 -11.69
C ASP A 183 17.61 -59.79 -12.48
N LEU A 184 17.04 -59.68 -13.69
CA LEU A 184 16.75 -60.81 -14.56
C LEU A 184 17.91 -61.08 -15.51
N HIS A 185 18.60 -62.20 -15.32
CA HIS A 185 19.77 -62.58 -16.13
C HIS A 185 19.36 -63.36 -17.38
N ILE A 186 19.57 -62.78 -18.56
CA ILE A 186 19.18 -63.34 -19.85
C ILE A 186 20.33 -63.15 -20.86
N PHE A 187 20.80 -64.24 -21.47
CA PHE A 187 21.83 -64.24 -22.52
C PHE A 187 23.04 -63.33 -22.22
N GLY A 188 23.54 -63.38 -20.98
CA GLY A 188 24.71 -62.60 -20.53
C GLY A 188 24.44 -61.13 -20.20
N ARG A 189 23.17 -60.69 -20.18
CA ARG A 189 22.75 -59.33 -19.76
C ARG A 189 21.88 -59.41 -18.51
N SER A 190 21.95 -58.37 -17.68
CA SER A 190 21.14 -58.23 -16.47
C SER A 190 20.09 -57.13 -16.65
N PHE A 191 18.81 -57.50 -16.64
CA PHE A 191 17.68 -56.57 -16.78
C PHE A 191 17.07 -56.29 -15.42
N LYS A 192 17.13 -55.05 -14.97
CA LYS A 192 16.52 -54.64 -13.70
C LYS A 192 15.06 -54.29 -13.90
N LEU A 193 14.15 -55.01 -13.25
CA LEU A 193 12.73 -54.70 -13.26
C LEU A 193 12.45 -53.51 -12.34
N TYR A 194 11.87 -52.43 -12.86
CA TYR A 194 11.62 -51.21 -12.08
C TYR A 194 10.13 -50.85 -11.97
N ASP A 195 9.30 -51.26 -12.93
CA ASP A 195 7.86 -50.99 -12.88
C ASP A 195 7.09 -52.12 -13.55
N CYS A 196 5.79 -52.20 -13.31
CA CYS A 196 4.91 -53.19 -13.90
C CYS A 196 3.52 -52.59 -14.16
N ASP A 197 2.85 -53.16 -15.15
CA ASP A 197 1.53 -52.71 -15.59
C ASP A 197 0.43 -52.89 -14.54
N GLU A 198 -0.69 -52.18 -14.69
CA GLU A 198 -1.81 -52.29 -13.75
C GLU A 198 -2.38 -53.72 -13.70
N PHE A 199 -2.56 -54.34 -14.87
CA PHE A 199 -3.00 -55.73 -15.00
C PHE A 199 -2.06 -56.72 -14.28
N THR A 200 -0.75 -56.50 -14.33
CA THR A 200 0.18 -57.41 -13.66
C THR A 200 0.10 -57.29 -12.16
N ARG A 201 -0.04 -56.06 -11.63
CA ARG A 201 -0.25 -55.83 -10.20
C ARG A 201 -1.50 -56.57 -9.70
N GLU A 202 -2.61 -56.48 -10.43
CA GLU A 202 -3.83 -57.20 -10.09
C GLU A 202 -3.66 -58.73 -10.14
N TYR A 203 -2.96 -59.24 -11.15
CA TYR A 203 -2.71 -60.68 -11.30
C TYR A 203 -1.96 -61.29 -10.10
N TYR A 204 -0.90 -60.64 -9.62
CA TYR A 204 -0.18 -61.13 -8.44
C TYR A 204 -0.98 -60.91 -7.15
N ALA A 205 -1.71 -59.80 -7.03
CA ALA A 205 -2.59 -59.55 -5.89
C ALA A 205 -3.68 -60.63 -5.74
N GLN A 206 -4.27 -61.08 -6.84
CA GLN A 206 -5.24 -62.21 -6.84
C GLN A 206 -4.62 -63.53 -6.38
N ARG A 207 -3.31 -63.72 -6.57
CA ARG A 207 -2.56 -64.89 -6.11
C ARG A 207 -2.00 -64.74 -4.69
N GLY A 208 -2.27 -63.61 -4.04
CA GLY A 208 -1.78 -63.30 -2.69
C GLY A 208 -0.29 -62.94 -2.64
N GLU A 209 0.31 -62.57 -3.78
CA GLU A 209 1.71 -62.20 -3.90
C GLU A 209 1.84 -60.69 -4.17
N ASP A 210 2.76 -60.01 -3.50
CA ASP A 210 3.08 -58.61 -3.80
C ASP A 210 4.22 -58.52 -4.82
N VAL A 211 4.04 -57.68 -5.84
CA VAL A 211 5.00 -57.43 -6.92
C VAL A 211 6.06 -56.42 -6.50
N GLY A 212 5.74 -55.54 -5.54
CA GLY A 212 6.58 -54.45 -5.08
C GLY A 212 6.23 -53.08 -5.66
N SER A 213 6.86 -52.03 -5.13
CA SER A 213 6.66 -50.64 -5.52
C SER A 213 7.56 -50.21 -6.69
N PRO A 214 7.12 -49.31 -7.58
CA PRO A 214 7.96 -48.78 -8.66
C PRO A 214 9.30 -48.21 -8.15
N LEU A 215 10.38 -48.54 -8.84
CA LEU A 215 11.72 -48.02 -8.56
C LEU A 215 12.06 -46.84 -9.48
N PRO A 216 12.72 -45.78 -8.98
CA PRO A 216 13.16 -44.67 -9.81
C PRO A 216 14.24 -45.13 -10.79
N VAL A 217 14.04 -44.83 -12.07
CA VAL A 217 15.03 -45.11 -13.11
C VAL A 217 16.18 -44.10 -13.02
N PRO A 218 17.45 -44.55 -12.96
CA PRO A 218 18.61 -43.66 -13.02
C PRO A 218 18.58 -42.82 -14.30
N LYS A 219 19.02 -41.55 -14.22
CA LYS A 219 19.25 -40.74 -15.41
C LYS A 219 20.70 -40.90 -15.84
N ASP A 220 20.94 -41.23 -17.11
CA ASP A 220 22.28 -41.27 -17.69
C ASP A 220 22.74 -39.87 -18.15
N GLU A 221 24.04 -39.72 -18.38
CA GLU A 221 24.68 -38.47 -18.79
C GLU A 221 24.10 -37.97 -20.11
N TYR A 222 23.79 -38.89 -21.03
CA TYR A 222 23.18 -38.58 -22.31
C TYR A 222 21.77 -38.00 -22.16
N THR A 223 20.90 -38.58 -21.33
CA THR A 223 19.55 -38.04 -21.11
C THR A 223 19.63 -36.64 -20.48
N LEU A 224 20.52 -36.43 -19.50
CA LEU A 224 20.68 -35.12 -18.85
C LEU A 224 21.17 -34.03 -19.82
N THR A 225 22.19 -34.33 -20.62
CA THR A 225 22.73 -33.39 -21.62
C THR A 225 21.70 -33.11 -22.71
N ARG A 226 20.96 -34.12 -23.18
CA ARG A 226 19.91 -33.94 -24.19
C ARG A 226 18.75 -33.11 -23.68
N ASP A 227 18.31 -33.33 -22.43
CA ASP A 227 17.29 -32.52 -21.77
C ASP A 227 17.72 -31.06 -21.64
N GLN A 228 19.00 -30.81 -21.31
CA GLN A 228 19.55 -29.46 -21.22
C GLN A 228 19.61 -28.76 -22.59
N ILE A 229 20.06 -29.47 -23.63
CA ILE A 229 20.09 -28.94 -25.00
C ILE A 229 18.67 -28.63 -25.48
N THR A 230 17.73 -29.53 -25.24
CA THR A 230 16.32 -29.35 -25.62
C THR A 230 15.71 -28.13 -24.93
N ARG A 231 16.01 -27.93 -23.64
CA ARG A 231 15.65 -26.73 -22.88
C ARG A 231 16.24 -25.45 -23.51
N MET A 232 17.53 -25.45 -23.81
CA MET A 232 18.23 -24.28 -24.37
C MET A 232 17.76 -23.92 -25.77
N CYS A 233 17.38 -24.91 -26.59
CA CYS A 233 16.88 -24.71 -27.95
C CYS A 233 15.37 -24.45 -28.04
N GLY A 234 14.67 -24.39 -26.90
CA GLY A 234 13.22 -24.12 -26.86
C GLY A 234 12.36 -25.29 -27.36
N GLY A 235 12.83 -26.53 -27.21
CA GLY A 235 12.06 -27.73 -27.55
C GLY A 235 10.91 -28.04 -26.59
N ASP A 236 10.91 -27.42 -25.41
CA ASP A 236 9.83 -27.58 -24.43
C ASP A 236 8.69 -26.61 -24.73
N HIS A 237 7.70 -27.05 -25.50
CA HIS A 237 6.53 -26.22 -25.83
C HIS A 237 5.73 -25.79 -24.59
N GLU A 238 5.80 -26.54 -23.49
CA GLU A 238 5.04 -26.27 -22.27
C GLU A 238 5.71 -25.21 -21.37
N HIS A 239 7.02 -24.98 -21.52
CA HIS A 239 7.77 -24.08 -20.64
C HIS A 239 8.26 -22.82 -21.39
N PHE A 240 7.67 -21.68 -21.04
CA PHE A 240 8.12 -20.38 -21.56
C PHE A 240 9.32 -19.86 -20.76
N TYR A 241 10.53 -20.04 -21.30
CA TYR A 241 11.78 -19.60 -20.64
C TYR A 241 12.04 -18.08 -20.67
N GLY A 242 11.07 -17.27 -21.12
CA GLY A 242 11.31 -15.85 -21.36
C GLY A 242 12.25 -15.62 -22.54
N LYS A 243 12.23 -14.41 -23.09
CA LYS A 243 13.25 -13.98 -24.07
C LYS A 243 14.03 -12.85 -23.43
N GLN A 244 15.22 -13.13 -22.90
CA GLN A 244 16.13 -12.07 -22.47
C GLN A 244 16.58 -11.31 -23.73
N ARG A 245 16.07 -10.08 -23.89
CA ARG A 245 16.48 -9.24 -25.02
C ARG A 245 17.85 -8.69 -24.71
N TYR A 246 18.81 -9.03 -25.56
CA TYR A 246 20.15 -8.47 -25.49
C TYR A 246 20.11 -6.95 -25.78
N PRO A 247 20.84 -6.09 -25.04
CA PRO A 247 20.82 -4.64 -25.22
C PRO A 247 21.06 -4.18 -26.65
N LEU A 248 21.95 -4.86 -27.38
CA LEU A 248 22.24 -4.57 -28.80
C LEU A 248 21.00 -4.66 -29.68
N LYS A 249 20.09 -5.61 -29.41
CA LYS A 249 18.85 -5.74 -30.17
C LYS A 249 17.95 -4.52 -29.98
N THR A 250 17.88 -3.99 -28.75
CA THR A 250 17.14 -2.77 -28.45
C THR A 250 17.74 -1.57 -29.15
N TYR A 251 19.08 -1.47 -29.15
CA TYR A 251 19.80 -0.43 -29.90
C TYR A 251 19.53 -0.52 -31.41
N MET A 252 19.70 -1.69 -32.03
CA MET A 252 19.45 -1.91 -33.46
C MET A 252 17.99 -1.62 -33.84
N GLU A 253 17.01 -2.04 -33.02
CA GLU A 253 15.60 -1.71 -33.22
C GLU A 253 15.38 -0.18 -33.20
N ALA A 254 16.01 0.55 -32.27
CA ALA A 254 15.94 2.00 -32.20
C ALA A 254 16.61 2.69 -33.40
N SER A 255 17.79 2.20 -33.83
CA SER A 255 18.50 2.71 -35.02
C SER A 255 17.71 2.52 -36.31
N LEU A 256 16.92 1.44 -36.41
CA LEU A 256 16.03 1.16 -37.53
C LEU A 256 14.72 1.96 -37.49
N GLY A 257 14.59 2.91 -36.57
CA GLY A 257 13.42 3.78 -36.48
C GLY A 257 12.20 3.11 -35.85
N ASN A 258 12.37 1.99 -35.14
CA ASN A 258 11.33 1.56 -34.22
C ASN A 258 11.21 2.67 -33.16
N PRO A 259 10.05 3.37 -33.04
CA PRO A 259 9.84 4.19 -31.85
C PRO A 259 10.07 3.25 -30.68
N ILE A 260 10.75 3.70 -29.62
CA ILE A 260 11.21 2.88 -28.48
C ILE A 260 9.99 2.30 -27.72
N ARG A 261 9.17 1.48 -28.39
CA ARG A 261 7.95 0.81 -27.96
C ARG A 261 8.38 -0.54 -27.39
N SER A 262 9.45 -0.51 -26.60
CA SER A 262 9.98 -1.68 -25.91
C SER A 262 9.00 -2.07 -24.81
N ARG A 263 9.05 -3.34 -24.38
CA ARG A 263 8.30 -3.85 -23.22
C ARG A 263 8.42 -2.94 -21.98
N LEU A 264 9.53 -2.23 -21.81
CA LEU A 264 9.73 -1.24 -20.75
C LEU A 264 8.70 -0.09 -20.81
N GLN A 265 8.34 0.36 -22.02
CA GLN A 265 7.22 1.29 -22.20
C GLN A 265 5.86 0.63 -21.94
N SER A 266 5.69 -0.68 -22.21
CA SER A 266 4.45 -1.38 -21.89
C SER A 266 4.23 -1.51 -20.38
N GLU A 267 5.29 -1.78 -19.61
CA GLU A 267 5.22 -1.85 -18.15
C GLU A 267 5.03 -0.45 -17.55
N LYS A 268 5.76 0.56 -18.03
CA LYS A 268 5.52 1.97 -17.67
C LYS A 268 4.09 2.41 -17.99
N LYS A 269 3.58 2.10 -19.19
CA LYS A 269 2.21 2.42 -19.59
C LYS A 269 1.18 1.67 -18.72
N ARG A 270 1.44 0.41 -18.38
CA ARG A 270 0.58 -0.37 -17.49
C ARG A 270 0.51 0.27 -16.10
N LYS A 271 1.67 0.66 -15.53
CA LYS A 271 1.77 1.33 -14.24
C LYS A 271 1.06 2.69 -14.27
N PHE A 272 1.33 3.49 -15.30
CA PHE A 272 0.64 4.75 -15.54
C PHE A 272 -0.88 4.57 -15.59
N LEU A 273 -1.40 3.63 -16.38
CA LEU A 273 -2.85 3.43 -16.50
C LEU A 273 -3.50 2.96 -15.19
N ALA A 274 -2.81 2.16 -14.37
CA ALA A 274 -3.33 1.68 -13.10
C ALA A 274 -3.34 2.77 -12.00
N ASN A 275 -2.36 3.67 -12.06
CA ASN A 275 -2.05 4.61 -10.98
C ASN A 275 -2.14 6.09 -11.38
N ASN A 276 -2.71 6.39 -12.55
CA ASN A 276 -2.87 7.75 -13.04
C ASN A 276 -3.59 8.61 -11.99
N ARG A 277 -3.04 9.81 -11.71
CA ARG A 277 -3.56 10.77 -10.72
C ARG A 277 -3.62 10.27 -9.27
N LYS A 278 -2.95 9.17 -8.94
CA LYS A 278 -2.77 8.72 -7.57
C LYS A 278 -1.42 9.21 -7.05
N VAL A 279 -1.46 10.09 -6.07
CA VAL A 279 -0.28 10.73 -5.48
C VAL A 279 -0.33 10.53 -3.98
N LEU A 280 0.77 10.03 -3.41
CA LEU A 280 0.93 9.97 -1.96
C LEU A 280 1.56 11.27 -1.49
N CYS A 281 0.84 12.01 -0.67
CA CYS A 281 1.28 13.28 -0.11
C CYS A 281 1.72 13.08 1.34
N PHE A 282 2.89 13.64 1.68
CA PHE A 282 3.46 13.67 3.01
C PHE A 282 3.91 15.07 3.39
N HIS A 283 3.81 15.40 4.67
CA HIS A 283 4.38 16.62 5.24
C HIS A 283 5.76 16.32 5.79
N CYS A 284 6.73 17.14 5.41
CA CYS A 284 8.13 16.98 5.75
C CYS A 284 8.63 18.19 6.54
N GLU A 285 9.50 17.92 7.52
CA GLU A 285 10.22 18.94 8.25
C GLU A 285 11.71 18.79 8.00
N TYR A 286 12.37 19.93 7.79
CA TYR A 286 13.83 20.02 7.71
C TYR A 286 14.30 20.94 8.83
N ASP A 287 14.72 20.32 9.93
CA ASP A 287 15.22 21.01 11.11
C ASP A 287 16.74 21.15 11.02
N VAL A 288 17.21 22.38 10.80
CA VAL A 288 18.63 22.72 10.81
C VAL A 288 18.96 23.80 11.85
N ARG A 289 18.12 23.99 12.87
CA ARG A 289 18.30 25.02 13.91
C ARG A 289 19.60 24.88 14.71
N ASP A 290 20.29 23.76 14.57
CA ASP A 290 21.65 23.51 15.08
C ASP A 290 22.74 24.31 14.32
N GLN A 291 22.47 24.72 13.08
CA GLN A 291 23.39 25.50 12.25
C GLN A 291 23.28 27.01 12.54
N LEU A 292 24.37 27.75 12.30
CA LEU A 292 24.50 29.19 12.65
C LEU A 292 23.37 30.11 12.13
N TYR A 293 22.73 29.75 11.01
CA TYR A 293 21.60 30.48 10.42
C TYR A 293 20.43 29.55 10.08
N GLY A 294 20.34 28.43 10.79
CA GLY A 294 19.37 27.42 10.50
C GLY A 294 17.98 27.71 11.05
N ASP A 295 16.98 27.20 10.34
CA ASP A 295 15.56 27.39 10.56
C ASP A 295 14.86 26.02 10.45
N LEU A 296 13.70 25.89 11.07
CA LEU A 296 12.78 24.77 10.86
C LEU A 296 11.93 25.05 9.62
N MET A 297 12.25 24.35 8.53
CA MET A 297 11.58 24.53 7.23
C MET A 297 10.53 23.44 7.01
N LEU A 298 9.39 23.83 6.45
CA LEU A 298 8.31 22.90 6.10
C LEU A 298 8.29 22.63 4.60
N TYR A 299 8.18 21.36 4.24
CA TYR A 299 8.06 20.90 2.86
C TYR A 299 6.89 19.94 2.72
N ILE A 300 6.38 19.81 1.50
CA ILE A 300 5.42 18.76 1.12
C ILE A 300 6.11 17.85 0.12
N LEU A 301 6.07 16.55 0.36
CA LEU A 301 6.56 15.51 -0.54
C LEU A 301 5.37 14.87 -1.24
N ASP A 302 5.37 14.97 -2.57
CA ASP A 302 4.43 14.26 -3.44
C ASP A 302 5.13 13.09 -4.14
N TYR A 303 4.65 11.88 -3.88
CA TYR A 303 5.11 10.65 -4.52
C TYR A 303 4.08 10.16 -5.55
N PHE A 304 4.48 10.10 -6.82
CA PHE A 304 3.61 9.74 -7.93
C PHE A 304 3.65 8.23 -8.17
N LEU A 305 2.55 7.53 -7.89
CA LEU A 305 2.44 6.07 -8.05
C LEU A 305 2.51 5.60 -9.52
N GLU A 306 2.37 6.51 -10.48
CA GLU A 306 2.39 6.21 -11.91
C GLU A 306 3.79 5.97 -12.47
N ASP A 307 4.82 6.59 -11.90
CA ASP A 307 6.19 6.57 -12.41
C ASP A 307 7.30 6.57 -11.33
N ASP A 308 6.94 6.43 -10.05
CA ASP A 308 7.86 6.38 -8.90
C ASP A 308 8.73 7.63 -8.78
N THR A 309 8.15 8.78 -9.16
CA THR A 309 8.82 10.07 -9.04
C THR A 309 8.38 10.79 -7.78
N ILE A 310 9.28 11.62 -7.26
CA ILE A 310 9.10 12.43 -6.07
C ILE A 310 9.25 13.90 -6.46
N GLU A 311 8.40 14.75 -5.90
CA GLU A 311 8.47 16.20 -5.98
C GLU A 311 8.46 16.78 -4.56
N PHE A 312 9.31 17.79 -4.30
CA PHE A 312 9.30 18.52 -3.03
C PHE A 312 8.85 19.97 -3.25
N LYS A 313 7.79 20.37 -2.55
CA LYS A 313 7.24 21.72 -2.53
C LYS A 313 7.59 22.42 -1.23
N GLU A 314 7.99 23.68 -1.31
CA GLU A 314 8.24 24.50 -0.12
C GLU A 314 6.92 25.10 0.37
N VAL A 315 6.63 24.95 1.67
CA VAL A 315 5.45 25.54 2.28
C VAL A 315 5.81 26.94 2.76
N SER A 316 5.50 27.95 1.94
CA SER A 316 5.73 29.35 2.31
C SER A 316 4.77 29.81 3.41
N ARG A 317 5.31 30.47 4.43
CA ARG A 317 4.54 31.10 5.51
C ARG A 317 4.51 32.62 5.31
N PRO A 318 3.41 33.31 5.68
CA PRO A 318 3.39 34.77 5.63
C PRO A 318 4.53 35.38 6.44
N ASN A 319 5.18 36.41 5.90
CA ASN A 319 6.28 37.13 6.56
C ASN A 319 7.48 36.25 6.98
N ASN A 320 7.81 35.20 6.21
CA ASN A 320 8.95 34.32 6.50
C ASN A 320 10.33 34.89 6.08
N GLY A 321 10.37 36.01 5.34
CA GLY A 321 11.62 36.64 4.88
C GLY A 321 12.35 35.89 3.78
N ARG A 322 11.73 34.87 3.16
CA ARG A 322 12.30 34.10 2.05
C ARG A 322 11.66 34.51 0.73
N ASP A 323 12.45 34.43 -0.34
CA ASP A 323 11.94 34.60 -1.70
C ASP A 323 10.96 33.44 -2.02
N PRO A 324 9.74 33.71 -2.51
CA PRO A 324 8.75 32.67 -2.80
C PRO A 324 9.18 31.76 -3.96
N PHE A 325 9.82 30.64 -3.63
CA PHE A 325 10.04 29.52 -4.55
C PHE A 325 9.01 28.41 -4.29
N PRO A 326 8.28 27.96 -5.32
CA PRO A 326 7.23 26.94 -5.14
C PRO A 326 7.78 25.53 -4.94
N LEU A 327 8.95 25.23 -5.52
CA LEU A 327 9.53 23.89 -5.57
C LEU A 327 10.95 23.92 -5.01
N LEU A 328 11.23 22.96 -4.14
CA LEU A 328 12.59 22.65 -3.72
C LEU A 328 13.26 21.69 -4.72
N LEU A 329 12.53 20.64 -5.10
CA LEU A 329 13.00 19.62 -6.03
C LEU A 329 11.94 19.37 -7.09
N ARG A 330 12.33 19.52 -8.36
CA ARG A 330 11.47 19.15 -9.49
C ARG A 330 11.13 17.66 -9.46
N ARG A 331 9.96 17.30 -9.97
CA ARG A 331 9.53 15.90 -10.15
C ARG A 331 10.62 15.05 -10.82
N GLY A 332 11.07 14.02 -10.13
CA GLY A 332 12.08 13.09 -10.60
C GLY A 332 12.25 11.89 -9.67
N ARG A 333 12.94 10.84 -10.10
CA ARG A 333 13.22 9.69 -9.23
C ARG A 333 14.34 10.05 -8.26
N LEU A 334 14.10 9.92 -6.95
CA LEU A 334 15.07 10.27 -5.92
C LEU A 334 15.95 9.07 -5.56
N LEU A 335 17.27 9.24 -5.63
CA LEU A 335 18.25 8.22 -5.26
C LEU A 335 18.44 8.18 -3.74
N LYS A 336 18.54 6.97 -3.18
CA LYS A 336 18.88 6.76 -1.75
C LYS A 336 20.32 7.21 -1.47
N ASN A 337 21.26 6.66 -2.23
CA ASN A 337 22.68 7.00 -2.18
C ASN A 337 23.07 7.81 -3.42
N TRP A 338 22.76 9.11 -3.41
CA TRP A 338 23.04 9.96 -4.57
C TRP A 338 24.55 10.08 -4.84
N ARG A 339 25.41 10.10 -3.82
CA ARG A 339 26.89 10.24 -3.99
C ARG A 339 27.53 9.07 -4.72
N GLU A 340 27.03 7.85 -4.52
CA GLU A 340 27.63 6.66 -5.11
C GLU A 340 27.14 6.43 -6.54
N ASN A 341 25.89 6.82 -6.80
CA ASN A 341 25.18 6.56 -8.06
C ASN A 341 25.22 7.72 -9.07
N LEU A 342 25.63 8.94 -8.65
CA LEU A 342 25.96 10.04 -9.56
C LEU A 342 27.48 10.11 -9.75
N ARG A 343 28.03 9.18 -10.54
CA ARG A 343 29.40 9.30 -11.05
C ARG A 343 29.38 9.92 -12.46
N ASP A 344 30.46 10.59 -12.85
CA ASP A 344 30.62 11.28 -14.16
C ASP A 344 30.28 10.41 -15.39
N GLU A 345 30.29 9.08 -15.24
CA GLU A 345 29.98 8.12 -16.30
C GLU A 345 28.46 7.91 -16.48
N GLN A 346 27.62 8.09 -15.46
CA GLN A 346 26.15 8.03 -15.60
C GLN A 346 25.58 9.20 -16.41
N ASP A 347 26.20 10.39 -16.36
CA ASP A 347 25.81 11.55 -17.17
C ASP A 347 26.08 11.33 -18.68
N ARG A 348 26.93 10.37 -19.04
CA ARG A 348 27.20 10.01 -20.45
C ARG A 348 26.11 9.14 -21.09
N GLY A 349 25.16 8.61 -20.31
CA GLY A 349 24.02 7.84 -20.81
C GLY A 349 24.39 6.48 -21.43
N VAL A 350 25.55 5.90 -21.06
CA VAL A 350 26.11 4.68 -21.67
C VAL A 350 25.83 3.41 -20.86
N GLU A 351 25.47 3.50 -19.58
CA GLU A 351 25.33 2.31 -18.71
C GLU A 351 23.90 1.80 -18.52
N GLU A 352 23.81 0.55 -18.02
CA GLU A 352 22.58 -0.10 -17.59
C GLU A 352 21.81 0.79 -16.61
N PRO A 353 20.47 0.87 -16.73
CA PRO A 353 19.66 1.71 -15.86
C PRO A 353 19.91 1.31 -14.41
N THR A 354 20.27 2.29 -13.57
CA THR A 354 20.40 2.11 -12.12
C THR A 354 19.23 1.26 -11.61
N SER A 355 19.55 0.22 -10.84
CA SER A 355 18.55 -0.72 -10.30
C SER A 355 17.39 0.04 -9.65
N ALA A 356 16.17 -0.48 -9.80
CA ALA A 356 14.99 0.13 -9.20
C ALA A 356 15.11 0.30 -7.68
N GLU A 357 15.88 -0.57 -7.03
CA GLU A 357 16.12 -0.60 -5.58
C GLU A 357 16.95 0.58 -5.07
N SER A 358 17.75 1.21 -5.93
CA SER A 358 18.58 2.37 -5.57
C SER A 358 17.76 3.66 -5.39
N TYR A 359 16.51 3.65 -5.83
CA TYR A 359 15.58 4.77 -5.70
C TYR A 359 14.65 4.58 -4.50
N TYR A 360 14.19 5.68 -3.91
CA TYR A 360 13.14 5.62 -2.91
C TYR A 360 11.84 5.08 -3.50
N SER A 361 11.24 4.15 -2.78
CA SER A 361 10.00 3.44 -3.14
C SER A 361 8.95 3.59 -2.05
N GLU A 362 7.72 3.15 -2.33
CA GLU A 362 6.60 3.17 -1.37
C GLU A 362 6.94 2.60 0.03
N PRO A 363 7.63 1.46 0.19
CA PRO A 363 7.93 0.92 1.52
C PRO A 363 8.91 1.78 2.34
N ASP A 364 9.74 2.57 1.67
CA ASP A 364 10.72 3.45 2.33
C ASP A 364 10.04 4.70 2.94
N LEU A 365 8.83 5.03 2.48
CA LEU A 365 8.08 6.22 2.88
C LEU A 365 7.09 5.87 4.00
N TYR A 366 7.35 6.37 5.21
CA TYR A 366 6.44 6.25 6.35
C TYR A 366 6.61 7.43 7.31
N VAL A 367 5.60 7.70 8.13
CA VAL A 367 5.66 8.76 9.15
C VAL A 367 6.74 8.43 10.17
N GLY A 368 7.72 9.33 10.32
CA GLY A 368 8.94 9.19 11.11
C GLY A 368 10.20 8.83 10.30
N ALA A 369 10.08 8.52 9.01
CA ALA A 369 11.23 8.19 8.17
C ALA A 369 12.07 9.44 7.84
N VAL A 370 13.39 9.24 7.72
CA VAL A 370 14.34 10.28 7.33
C VAL A 370 14.81 10.05 5.90
N LEU A 371 14.54 11.01 5.02
CA LEU A 371 14.88 10.97 3.61
C LEU A 371 16.08 11.87 3.34
N ASN A 372 17.12 11.31 2.71
CA ASN A 372 18.25 12.10 2.24
C ASN A 372 17.96 12.68 0.85
N VAL A 373 17.64 13.96 0.79
CA VAL A 373 17.38 14.71 -0.44
C VAL A 373 18.63 15.51 -0.81
N PHE A 374 19.55 14.90 -1.58
CA PHE A 374 20.81 15.53 -2.02
C PHE A 374 21.63 16.18 -0.90
N GLY A 375 21.66 15.55 0.28
CA GLY A 375 22.39 16.02 1.46
C GLY A 375 21.51 16.72 2.50
N ARG A 376 20.22 16.91 2.23
CA ARG A 376 19.24 17.44 3.20
C ARG A 376 18.46 16.28 3.81
N ASN A 377 18.62 16.06 5.11
CA ASN A 377 17.90 15.02 5.84
C ASN A 377 16.52 15.52 6.23
N MET A 378 15.50 15.17 5.46
CA MET A 378 14.12 15.58 5.71
C MET A 378 13.36 14.49 6.47
N VAL A 379 12.66 14.88 7.53
CA VAL A 379 11.85 13.96 8.32
C VAL A 379 10.41 14.00 7.83
N LEU A 380 9.84 12.84 7.53
CA LEU A 380 8.42 12.70 7.22
C LEU A 380 7.62 12.77 8.53
N VAL A 381 6.80 13.78 8.67
CA VAL A 381 6.13 14.13 9.93
C VAL A 381 4.65 13.76 9.92
N ASP A 382 4.01 13.88 8.76
CA ASP A 382 2.61 13.54 8.59
C ASP A 382 2.35 12.99 7.19
N ALA A 383 1.21 12.34 7.03
CA ALA A 383 0.73 11.80 5.76
C ALA A 383 -0.74 12.19 5.57
N ASP A 384 -1.11 12.55 4.33
CA ASP A 384 -2.49 12.89 4.00
C ASP A 384 -3.43 11.68 4.17
N LYS A 385 -4.73 11.95 4.31
CA LYS A 385 -5.75 10.91 4.52
C LYS A 385 -5.72 9.86 3.41
N TYR A 386 -5.62 10.29 2.15
CA TYR A 386 -5.52 9.37 1.01
C TYR A 386 -4.30 8.44 1.12
N THR A 387 -3.15 9.00 1.51
CA THR A 387 -1.92 8.24 1.72
C THR A 387 -2.11 7.19 2.81
N ARG A 388 -2.71 7.55 3.95
CA ARG A 388 -3.00 6.62 5.05
C ARG A 388 -3.90 5.47 4.60
N ASP A 389 -4.98 5.78 3.88
CA ASP A 389 -5.91 4.79 3.35
C ASP A 389 -5.21 3.86 2.34
N TYR A 390 -4.33 4.39 1.48
CA TYR A 390 -3.55 3.61 0.53
C TYR A 390 -2.61 2.61 1.21
N TYR A 391 -1.83 3.02 2.21
CA TYR A 391 -0.95 2.10 2.94
C TYR A 391 -1.73 1.01 3.67
N GLN A 392 -2.90 1.33 4.20
CA GLN A 392 -3.76 0.34 4.83
C GLN A 392 -4.33 -0.66 3.82
N MET A 393 -4.80 -0.21 2.65
CA MET A 393 -5.40 -1.08 1.64
C MET A 393 -4.38 -1.91 0.85
N ALA A 394 -3.30 -1.28 0.39
CA ALA A 394 -2.33 -1.92 -0.50
C ALA A 394 -1.24 -2.69 0.26
N TRP A 395 -0.86 -2.24 1.45
CA TRP A 395 0.26 -2.81 2.23
C TRP A 395 -0.18 -3.40 3.57
N GLY A 396 -1.44 -3.24 3.99
CA GLY A 396 -1.89 -3.65 5.32
C GLY A 396 -1.19 -2.89 6.46
N ARG A 397 -0.56 -1.75 6.17
CA ARG A 397 0.26 -0.99 7.13
C ARG A 397 -0.47 0.25 7.58
N VAL A 398 -0.65 0.40 8.89
CA VAL A 398 -1.20 1.62 9.49
C VAL A 398 -0.05 2.60 9.76
N LEU A 399 -0.13 3.80 9.17
CA LEU A 399 0.85 4.86 9.39
C LEU A 399 0.70 5.47 10.79
N ALA A 400 1.83 5.84 11.42
CA ALA A 400 1.86 6.50 12.72
C ALA A 400 1.09 7.84 12.73
N PRO A 401 0.64 8.32 13.89
CA PRO A 401 0.03 9.65 14.01
C PRO A 401 1.03 10.76 13.64
N SER A 402 0.51 11.96 13.35
CA SER A 402 1.31 13.16 13.02
C SER A 402 2.27 13.51 14.16
N ILE A 403 3.55 13.78 13.84
CA ILE A 403 4.62 14.04 14.84
C ILE A 403 5.33 15.40 14.60
N PRO A 404 4.62 16.54 14.53
CA PRO A 404 5.24 17.82 14.19
C PRO A 404 6.12 18.35 15.30
N THR A 405 7.21 19.01 14.92
CA THR A 405 8.11 19.67 15.87
C THR A 405 7.40 20.84 16.54
N LYS A 406 7.18 20.75 17.86
CA LYS A 406 6.56 21.81 18.64
C LYS A 406 7.52 22.99 18.79
N VAL A 407 7.17 24.13 18.21
CA VAL A 407 7.89 25.40 18.43
C VAL A 407 7.26 26.10 19.62
N GLU A 408 7.99 26.19 20.73
CA GLU A 408 7.55 26.95 21.90
C GLU A 408 7.52 28.44 21.56
N LYS A 409 6.36 29.08 21.75
CA LYS A 409 6.26 30.54 21.61
C LYS A 409 6.81 31.17 22.88
N PRO A 410 7.75 32.14 22.79
CA PRO A 410 8.23 32.83 23.97
C PRO A 410 7.06 33.58 24.63
N VAL A 411 6.77 33.25 25.89
CA VAL A 411 5.80 33.98 26.70
C VAL A 411 6.54 35.14 27.35
N PHE A 412 6.22 36.36 26.94
CA PHE A 412 6.76 37.55 27.56
C PHE A 412 6.01 37.80 28.89
N PRO A 413 6.69 37.78 30.05
CA PRO A 413 6.05 38.07 31.32
C PRO A 413 5.58 39.53 31.32
N LYS A 414 4.30 39.75 31.62
CA LYS A 414 3.77 41.10 31.85
C LYS A 414 4.15 41.51 33.27
N ALA A 415 4.76 42.69 33.42
CA ALA A 415 5.01 43.25 34.74
C ALA A 415 3.69 43.49 35.48
N GLU A 416 3.68 43.23 36.79
CA GLU A 416 2.55 43.58 37.65
C GLU A 416 2.41 45.11 37.72
N PRO A 417 1.17 45.63 37.82
CA PRO A 417 0.96 47.06 37.98
C PRO A 417 1.57 47.54 39.29
N ALA A 418 2.07 48.77 39.30
CA ALA A 418 2.60 49.39 40.51
C ALA A 418 1.53 49.48 41.62
N PRO A 419 1.93 49.40 42.90
CA PRO A 419 0.99 49.56 44.01
C PRO A 419 0.32 50.94 44.01
N TYR A 420 -0.90 51.00 44.53
CA TYR A 420 -1.70 52.23 44.58
C TYR A 420 -1.00 53.33 45.40
N ASN A 421 -0.90 54.53 44.81
CA ASN A 421 -0.14 55.65 45.35
C ASN A 421 -0.89 56.50 46.40
N GLY A 422 -2.14 56.16 46.75
CA GLY A 422 -2.94 56.88 47.76
C GLY A 422 -3.81 58.02 47.21
N TYR A 423 -3.61 58.45 45.96
CA TYR A 423 -4.39 59.53 45.35
C TYR A 423 -5.48 59.00 44.42
N GLY A 424 -6.65 59.63 44.46
CA GLY A 424 -7.79 59.28 43.62
C GLY A 424 -8.56 58.05 44.14
N THR A 425 -9.09 57.25 43.22
CA THR A 425 -9.65 55.92 43.53
C THR A 425 -8.74 54.86 42.93
N GLU A 426 -8.68 53.66 43.53
CA GLU A 426 -7.83 52.57 43.01
C GLU A 426 -8.15 52.21 41.56
N GLU A 427 -9.44 52.25 41.17
CA GLU A 427 -9.89 51.97 39.81
C GLU A 427 -9.41 53.03 38.81
N ASP A 428 -9.49 54.30 39.19
CA ASP A 428 -9.08 55.43 38.36
C ASP A 428 -7.54 55.47 38.20
N SER A 429 -6.81 55.26 39.31
CA SER A 429 -5.35 55.22 39.31
C SER A 429 -4.79 54.02 38.54
N LEU A 430 -5.47 52.86 38.58
CA LEU A 430 -5.12 51.71 37.74
C LEU A 430 -5.25 52.00 36.24
N GLY A 431 -6.18 52.88 35.86
CA GLY A 431 -6.33 53.36 34.49
C GLY A 431 -5.06 54.02 33.94
N SER A 432 -4.28 54.68 34.81
CA SER A 432 -3.01 55.32 34.46
C SER A 432 -1.88 54.29 34.24
N CYS A 433 -1.92 53.15 34.93
CA CYS A 433 -0.99 52.04 34.70
C CYS A 433 -1.32 51.27 33.41
N ASN A 434 -2.60 51.23 33.02
CA ASN A 434 -3.08 50.45 31.88
C ASN A 434 -2.94 51.19 30.53
N SER A 435 -3.00 52.52 30.52
CA SER A 435 -3.03 53.33 29.29
C SER A 435 -2.32 54.66 29.50
N LEU A 436 -1.55 55.10 28.49
CA LEU A 436 -0.89 56.41 28.48
C LEU A 436 -1.89 57.57 28.63
N CYS A 437 -3.02 57.48 27.95
CA CYS A 437 -4.14 58.39 28.13
C CYS A 437 -5.18 57.67 29.00
N PRO A 438 -5.27 57.98 30.30
CA PRO A 438 -6.22 57.32 31.19
C PRO A 438 -7.64 57.62 30.72
N LYS A 439 -8.46 56.57 30.69
CA LYS A 439 -9.89 56.68 30.40
C LYS A 439 -10.64 56.58 31.72
N PRO A 440 -11.74 57.32 31.90
CA PRO A 440 -12.54 57.22 33.11
C PRO A 440 -13.01 55.77 33.30
N PRO A 441 -12.97 55.23 34.53
CA PRO A 441 -13.42 53.87 34.80
C PRO A 441 -14.89 53.73 34.42
N ARG A 442 -15.22 52.63 33.73
CA ARG A 442 -16.59 52.35 33.30
C ARG A 442 -17.36 51.77 34.47
N LYS A 443 -18.51 52.35 34.79
CA LYS A 443 -19.45 51.81 35.77
C LYS A 443 -20.24 50.64 35.16
N ASP A 444 -20.63 49.69 36.00
CA ASP A 444 -21.43 48.55 35.60
C ASP A 444 -22.91 48.94 35.41
N PHE A 445 -23.23 49.48 34.23
CA PHE A 445 -24.59 49.93 33.90
C PHE A 445 -25.66 48.84 34.03
N ASN A 446 -25.32 47.59 33.74
CA ASN A 446 -26.25 46.46 33.89
C ASN A 446 -26.64 46.28 35.36
N LYS A 447 -25.65 46.29 36.26
CA LYS A 447 -25.87 46.19 37.70
C LYS A 447 -26.67 47.39 38.23
N MET A 448 -26.34 48.59 37.75
CA MET A 448 -27.09 49.79 38.11
C MET A 448 -28.56 49.75 37.69
N ALA A 449 -28.87 49.16 36.52
CA ALA A 449 -30.24 49.07 36.01
C ALA A 449 -31.04 47.93 36.66
N GLU A 450 -30.41 46.77 36.87
CA GLU A 450 -31.07 45.59 37.45
C GLU A 450 -31.42 45.80 38.93
N PHE A 451 -30.49 46.37 39.70
CA PHE A 451 -30.66 46.56 41.13
C PHE A 451 -31.10 47.98 41.51
N ASP A 452 -31.61 48.77 40.55
CA ASP A 452 -32.07 50.13 40.83
C ASP A 452 -33.13 50.12 41.94
N ARG A 453 -32.95 50.99 42.95
CA ARG A 453 -33.77 51.09 44.17
C ARG A 453 -33.79 49.85 45.07
N MET A 454 -33.04 48.80 44.75
CA MET A 454 -32.87 47.65 45.64
C MET A 454 -31.80 47.98 46.68
N LEU A 455 -32.21 48.02 47.95
CA LEU A 455 -31.33 48.28 49.09
C LEU A 455 -31.59 47.26 50.18
N LEU A 456 -30.53 46.91 50.90
CA LEU A 456 -30.58 45.96 52.00
C LEU A 456 -30.36 46.68 53.33
N ARG A 457 -31.35 46.63 54.22
CA ARG A 457 -31.29 47.23 55.56
C ARG A 457 -31.06 46.16 56.63
N PHE A 458 -30.05 46.42 57.45
CA PHE A 458 -29.71 45.61 58.61
C PHE A 458 -29.78 46.45 59.88
N ARG A 459 -30.29 45.87 60.95
CA ARG A 459 -30.25 46.45 62.28
C ARG A 459 -28.92 46.10 62.94
N GLY A 460 -28.08 47.11 63.16
CA GLY A 460 -26.78 46.96 63.82
C GLY A 460 -26.74 47.53 65.24
N ARG A 461 -25.81 47.05 66.05
CA ARG A 461 -25.35 47.72 67.28
C ARG A 461 -23.86 48.02 67.20
N LEU A 462 -23.42 49.06 67.89
CA LEU A 462 -22.00 49.39 67.99
C LEU A 462 -21.34 48.57 69.11
N ILE A 463 -20.23 47.92 68.81
CA ILE A 463 -19.35 47.26 69.77
C ILE A 463 -18.40 48.32 70.31
N ALA A 464 -18.74 48.88 71.48
CA ALA A 464 -17.94 49.90 72.15
C ALA A 464 -17.82 49.58 73.65
N ASN A 465 -16.76 50.05 74.31
CA ASN A 465 -16.57 49.82 75.76
C ASN A 465 -17.56 50.62 76.63
N ARG A 466 -18.09 51.73 76.11
CA ARG A 466 -19.04 52.59 76.82
C ARG A 466 -20.46 52.01 76.73
N LYS A 467 -21.10 51.76 77.88
CA LYS A 467 -22.46 51.19 77.97
C LYS A 467 -23.50 51.99 77.18
N GLU A 468 -23.43 53.32 77.21
CA GLU A 468 -24.32 54.20 76.45
C GLU A 468 -24.24 53.95 74.93
N GLN A 469 -23.05 53.66 74.41
CA GLN A 469 -22.87 53.40 72.97
C GLN A 469 -23.36 52.00 72.56
N GLN A 470 -23.29 51.01 73.45
CA GLN A 470 -23.81 49.66 73.20
C GLN A 470 -25.34 49.61 73.11
N GLN A 471 -26.02 50.56 73.76
CA GLN A 471 -27.48 50.67 73.73
C GLN A 471 -28.00 51.31 72.43
N ARG A 472 -27.16 52.06 71.71
CA ARG A 472 -27.51 52.66 70.42
C ARG A 472 -27.82 51.57 69.39
N ARG A 473 -28.78 51.85 68.53
CA ARG A 473 -29.19 50.98 67.42
C ARG A 473 -28.99 51.75 66.14
N PHE A 474 -28.47 51.07 65.13
CA PHE A 474 -28.16 51.65 63.85
C PHE A 474 -28.86 50.86 62.75
N ILE A 475 -29.17 51.52 61.66
CA ILE A 475 -29.65 50.91 60.43
C ILE A 475 -28.50 51.00 59.43
N VAL A 476 -27.88 49.87 59.15
CA VAL A 476 -26.83 49.73 58.14
C VAL A 476 -27.54 49.41 56.82
N THR A 477 -27.43 50.31 55.85
CA THR A 477 -28.04 50.13 54.52
C THR A 477 -26.95 49.87 53.50
N TYR A 478 -27.03 48.72 52.83
CA TYR A 478 -26.20 48.34 51.68
C TYR A 478 -26.97 48.60 50.38
N PHE A 479 -26.38 49.33 49.44
CA PHE A 479 -26.99 49.63 48.16
C PHE A 479 -26.46 48.65 47.10
N LEU A 480 -27.36 47.85 46.51
CA LEU A 480 -26.98 46.83 45.51
C LEU A 480 -26.56 47.44 44.16
N THR A 481 -26.91 48.70 43.91
CA THR A 481 -26.59 49.42 42.67
C THR A 481 -25.11 49.73 42.50
N ASP A 482 -24.41 50.08 43.58
CA ASP A 482 -23.03 50.57 43.56
C ASP A 482 -22.16 50.03 44.71
N ASP A 483 -22.64 49.00 45.41
CA ASP A 483 -21.96 48.35 46.55
C ASP A 483 -21.54 49.32 47.66
N THR A 484 -22.27 50.43 47.82
CA THR A 484 -22.00 51.42 48.86
C THR A 484 -22.77 51.10 50.14
N VAL A 485 -22.24 51.58 51.27
CA VAL A 485 -22.83 51.39 52.60
C VAL A 485 -23.18 52.75 53.17
N SER A 486 -24.28 52.85 53.90
CA SER A 486 -24.58 54.01 54.76
C SER A 486 -25.05 53.53 56.13
N VAL A 487 -24.81 54.31 57.18
CA VAL A 487 -25.26 53.98 58.54
C VAL A 487 -26.10 55.13 59.08
N TYR A 488 -27.33 54.82 59.46
CA TYR A 488 -28.28 55.79 60.00
C TYR A 488 -28.70 55.42 61.42
N GLU A 489 -28.76 56.41 62.30
CA GLU A 489 -29.25 56.25 63.67
C GLU A 489 -30.68 56.78 63.78
N PRO A 490 -31.68 55.91 64.04
CA PRO A 490 -33.07 56.31 64.24
C PRO A 490 -33.24 57.12 65.53
N GLU A 491 -34.28 57.97 65.54
CA GLU A 491 -34.61 58.76 66.72
C GLU A 491 -35.06 57.89 67.90
N MET A 492 -34.57 58.23 69.09
CA MET A 492 -35.00 57.62 70.34
C MET A 492 -35.32 58.71 71.36
N ARG A 493 -36.60 58.77 71.77
CA ARG A 493 -37.07 59.73 72.77
C ARG A 493 -36.29 59.57 74.06
N ASN A 494 -35.92 60.70 74.68
CA ASN A 494 -35.19 60.77 75.96
C ASN A 494 -33.77 60.15 75.94
N SER A 495 -33.14 59.98 74.77
CA SER A 495 -31.77 59.44 74.67
C SER A 495 -30.66 60.45 74.94
N GLY A 496 -30.92 61.75 74.74
CA GLY A 496 -29.92 62.82 74.90
C GLY A 496 -28.82 62.83 73.82
N ILE A 497 -28.92 62.00 72.77
CA ILE A 497 -27.96 61.90 71.68
C ILE A 497 -28.61 62.43 70.40
N VAL A 498 -27.86 63.25 69.64
CA VAL A 498 -28.30 63.74 68.34
C VAL A 498 -28.39 62.57 67.37
N ASN A 499 -29.60 62.33 66.86
CA ASN A 499 -29.90 61.29 65.87
C ASN A 499 -29.55 61.75 64.44
N GLY A 500 -29.53 60.80 63.50
CA GLY A 500 -29.32 61.11 62.08
C GLY A 500 -28.31 60.20 61.39
N LYS A 501 -27.73 60.70 60.30
CA LYS A 501 -26.74 59.98 59.49
C LYS A 501 -25.43 59.83 60.27
N PHE A 502 -25.10 58.60 60.68
CA PHE A 502 -23.88 58.28 61.42
C PHE A 502 -22.69 58.10 60.46
N LEU A 503 -22.91 57.42 59.34
CA LEU A 503 -21.97 57.33 58.22
C LEU A 503 -22.71 57.64 56.92
N GLU A 504 -22.13 58.55 56.13
CA GLU A 504 -22.63 58.88 54.80
C GLU A 504 -22.52 57.68 53.85
N ARG A 505 -23.34 57.68 52.79
CA ARG A 505 -23.24 56.68 51.73
C ARG A 505 -21.87 56.78 51.06
N GLY A 506 -21.09 55.71 51.15
CA GLY A 506 -19.76 55.66 50.56
C GLY A 506 -19.25 54.23 50.43
N THR A 507 -18.08 54.09 49.81
CA THR A 507 -17.35 52.83 49.75
C THR A 507 -16.46 52.70 50.98
N TYR A 508 -16.60 51.60 51.71
CA TYR A 508 -15.82 51.32 52.91
C TYR A 508 -14.98 50.07 52.72
N LYS A 509 -13.76 50.12 53.27
CA LYS A 509 -12.81 49.02 53.25
C LYS A 509 -12.71 48.39 54.63
N SER A 510 -12.48 47.08 54.62
CA SER A 510 -12.03 46.33 55.78
C SER A 510 -10.63 46.81 56.22
N PRO A 511 -10.19 46.46 57.44
CA PRO A 511 -8.84 46.77 57.92
C PRO A 511 -7.72 46.21 57.03
N GLU A 512 -8.02 45.17 56.24
CA GLU A 512 -7.10 44.50 55.30
C GLU A 512 -7.06 45.18 53.91
N GLY A 513 -7.85 46.24 53.70
CA GLY A 513 -7.91 46.99 52.45
C GLY A 513 -8.93 46.47 51.42
N MET A 514 -9.57 45.33 51.68
CA MET A 514 -10.63 44.78 50.82
C MET A 514 -11.94 45.54 50.99
N ARG A 515 -12.64 45.87 49.90
CA ARG A 515 -13.94 46.55 49.92
C ARG A 515 -15.04 45.59 50.38
N TYR A 516 -16.04 46.11 51.11
CA TYR A 516 -17.17 45.27 51.55
C TYR A 516 -18.09 44.89 50.39
N ILE A 517 -18.18 43.60 50.11
CA ILE A 517 -19.12 42.98 49.17
C ILE A 517 -20.34 42.46 49.96
N LEU A 518 -21.47 42.24 49.26
CA LEU A 518 -22.71 41.69 49.79
C LEU A 518 -22.50 40.46 50.70
N GLU A 519 -21.57 39.56 50.37
CA GLU A 519 -21.28 38.34 51.13
C GLU A 519 -20.84 38.59 52.58
N HIS A 520 -20.30 39.79 52.87
CA HIS A 520 -19.91 40.16 54.24
C HIS A 520 -21.08 40.63 55.10
N PHE A 521 -22.26 40.90 54.51
CA PHE A 521 -23.44 41.39 55.22
C PHE A 521 -24.38 40.25 55.63
N VAL A 522 -24.00 39.51 56.66
CA VAL A 522 -24.78 38.42 57.24
C VAL A 522 -25.23 38.78 58.66
N VAL A 523 -26.42 38.31 59.08
CA VAL A 523 -26.89 38.49 60.45
C VAL A 523 -25.92 37.79 61.42
N GLY A 524 -25.44 38.52 62.42
CA GLY A 524 -24.42 38.08 63.36
C GLY A 524 -22.99 38.53 63.00
N ALA A 525 -22.74 38.97 61.76
CA ALA A 525 -21.43 39.41 61.31
C ALA A 525 -20.98 40.72 61.99
N GLU A 526 -19.66 40.84 62.16
CA GLU A 526 -19.02 42.05 62.66
C GLU A 526 -18.37 42.82 61.50
N LEU A 527 -18.75 44.08 61.33
CA LEU A 527 -18.25 44.98 60.29
C LEU A 527 -17.44 46.10 60.93
N VAL A 528 -16.24 46.35 60.39
CA VAL A 528 -15.42 47.50 60.80
C VAL A 528 -15.57 48.60 59.75
N LEU A 529 -16.35 49.63 60.05
CA LEU A 529 -16.61 50.77 59.17
C LEU A 529 -15.99 52.02 59.78
N SER A 530 -15.03 52.66 59.11
CA SER A 530 -14.35 53.88 59.58
C SER A 530 -13.87 53.78 61.05
N SER A 531 -13.19 52.67 61.39
CA SER A 531 -12.69 52.35 62.74
C SER A 531 -13.76 52.06 63.81
N HIS A 532 -15.05 52.05 63.44
CA HIS A 532 -16.15 51.64 64.31
C HIS A 532 -16.57 50.20 64.02
N ARG A 533 -16.71 49.39 65.08
CA ARG A 533 -17.11 47.97 64.97
C ARG A 533 -18.62 47.84 65.17
N PHE A 534 -19.33 47.40 64.15
CA PHE A 534 -20.76 47.15 64.19
C PHE A 534 -21.04 45.65 64.18
N GLN A 535 -21.96 45.19 65.01
CA GLN A 535 -22.52 43.84 64.91
C GLN A 535 -23.91 43.93 64.28
N LEU A 536 -24.14 43.19 63.19
CA LEU A 536 -25.46 43.04 62.59
C LEU A 536 -26.30 42.11 63.45
N ILE A 537 -27.39 42.60 64.03
CA ILE A 537 -28.27 41.84 64.93
C ILE A 537 -29.43 41.20 64.17
N ASP A 538 -30.02 41.95 63.24
CA ASP A 538 -31.21 41.53 62.52
C ASP A 538 -31.22 42.18 61.13
N ALA A 539 -32.07 41.67 60.24
CA ALA A 539 -32.22 42.16 58.88
C ALA A 539 -33.70 42.39 58.56
N ASP A 540 -34.00 43.36 57.70
CA ASP A 540 -35.38 43.67 57.28
C ASP A 540 -36.01 42.47 56.53
N GLU A 541 -37.33 42.34 56.53
CA GLU A 541 -37.99 41.18 55.90
C GLU A 541 -37.69 41.09 54.39
N TYR A 542 -37.60 42.24 53.72
CA TYR A 542 -37.17 42.33 52.33
C TYR A 542 -35.76 41.78 52.13
N THR A 543 -34.83 42.13 53.02
CA THR A 543 -33.45 41.63 52.94
C THR A 543 -33.33 40.15 53.21
N LYS A 544 -34.11 39.63 54.16
CA LYS A 544 -34.15 38.19 54.44
C LYS A 544 -34.64 37.41 53.23
N LYS A 545 -35.62 37.94 52.49
CA LYS A 545 -36.11 37.33 51.24
C LYS A 545 -35.04 37.31 50.16
N ILE A 546 -34.32 38.43 49.97
CA ILE A 546 -33.25 38.53 48.96
C ILE A 546 -32.02 37.68 49.30
N LEU A 547 -31.66 37.59 50.58
CA LEU A 547 -30.53 36.76 51.01
C LEU A 547 -30.87 35.26 51.02
N ALA A 548 -32.15 34.90 51.03
CA ALA A 548 -32.63 33.52 50.99
C ALA A 548 -32.92 33.00 49.56
N SER A 549 -33.12 33.90 48.60
CA SER A 549 -33.21 33.60 47.16
C SER A 549 -31.82 33.49 46.55
#